data_AF-A0A0F7TWE7-F1
#
_entry.id   AF-A0A0F7TWE7-F1
#
_cell.length_a   1.000
_cell.length_b   1.000
_cell.length_c   1.000
_cell.angle_alpha   90.00
_cell.angle_beta   90.00
_cell.angle_gamma   90.00
#
_symmetry.space_group_name_H-M   'P 1'
#
loop_
_entity.id
_entity.type
_entity.pdbx_description
1 polymer ?
#
loop_
_entity_poly.entity_id
_entity_poly.type
_entity_poly.pdbx_seq_one_letter_code
_entity_poly.pdbx_strand_id
1 'polypeptide(L)'
;MSTQESSIVPAGARSIAKNGEKPAFAQEALDIGRQIITAMYWELDSLWKLQQVITGTPSQGERQAYRNHSEAVGTFLDLAVSYKYVYIFQLMTGSSADIDRCLFFLFEHGWAFFTICAMSESFRKAFCELESVFCWNEVMKVISANRRSIEVFVRTRNIDWQASLLPYLDLNLPGICQAINSKVNIGTEHAHHTVQVSRDFLKRPIHKDQHRIDGV
;
A
#
# COMPACT_ATOMS: atom_id res chain seq x y z
N MET A 1 74.28 27.90 -7.89
CA MET A 1 73.12 28.31 -8.72
C MET A 1 72.03 27.29 -8.42
N SER A 2 71.17 27.39 -7.39
CA SER A 2 70.17 28.40 -7.00
C SER A 2 69.24 28.86 -8.12
N THR A 3 68.02 28.29 -8.14
CA THR A 3 66.66 28.89 -8.12
C THR A 3 65.64 27.71 -8.18
N GLN A 4 64.84 27.36 -7.15
CA GLN A 4 63.49 27.87 -6.77
C GLN A 4 62.65 28.36 -7.97
N GLU A 5 61.36 28.12 -8.17
CA GLU A 5 60.23 27.50 -7.45
C GLU A 5 59.07 27.44 -8.48
N SER A 6 58.06 26.58 -8.26
CA SER A 6 56.62 26.91 -8.41
C SER A 6 55.77 25.72 -8.89
N SER A 7 55.15 25.11 -7.89
CA SER A 7 53.86 24.42 -7.90
C SER A 7 52.83 25.03 -8.85
N ILE A 8 52.17 24.21 -9.68
CA ILE A 8 50.71 24.32 -9.94
C ILE A 8 50.14 22.90 -10.11
N VAL A 9 49.52 22.39 -9.05
CA VAL A 9 48.53 21.30 -9.12
C VAL A 9 47.22 21.92 -9.61
N PRO A 10 46.53 21.39 -10.64
CA PRO A 10 45.16 21.79 -10.89
C PRO A 10 44.27 21.15 -9.84
N ALA A 11 43.84 21.98 -8.91
CA ALA A 11 42.69 21.74 -8.04
C ALA A 11 41.44 21.48 -8.89
N GLY A 12 40.58 20.55 -8.47
CA GLY A 12 39.25 20.44 -9.07
C GLY A 12 38.51 19.13 -8.93
N ALA A 13 38.74 18.34 -7.89
CA ALA A 13 37.70 17.44 -7.40
C ALA A 13 36.54 18.30 -6.86
N ARG A 14 35.50 18.47 -7.68
CA ARG A 14 34.12 18.80 -7.28
C ARG A 14 33.24 18.69 -8.52
N SER A 15 32.79 17.46 -8.81
CA SER A 15 31.54 17.30 -9.55
C SER A 15 30.44 17.86 -8.66
N ILE A 16 30.06 19.10 -8.95
CA ILE A 16 28.90 19.74 -8.36
C ILE A 16 27.70 18.99 -8.90
N ALA A 17 27.13 18.10 -8.09
CA ALA A 17 25.79 17.59 -8.33
C ALA A 17 24.87 18.79 -8.55
N LYS A 18 24.26 18.87 -9.74
CA LYS A 18 23.33 19.95 -10.07
C LYS A 18 22.17 19.89 -9.08
N ASN A 19 22.06 20.90 -8.22
CA ASN A 19 20.97 21.05 -7.24
C ASN A 19 19.56 21.16 -7.87
N GLY A 20 19.42 21.12 -9.20
CA GLY A 20 18.14 21.11 -9.91
C GLY A 20 17.58 19.71 -10.25
N GLU A 21 18.37 18.64 -10.18
CA GLU A 21 17.91 17.28 -10.57
C GLU A 21 17.19 16.55 -9.41
N LYS A 22 17.57 16.81 -8.16
CA LYS A 22 16.94 16.23 -6.96
C LYS A 22 15.46 16.60 -6.78
N PRO A 23 15.01 17.87 -6.95
CA PRO A 23 13.59 18.19 -6.80
C PRO A 23 12.73 17.61 -7.93
N ALA A 24 13.25 17.51 -9.15
CA ALA A 24 12.51 16.92 -10.28
C ALA A 24 12.27 15.42 -10.09
N PHE A 25 13.30 14.67 -9.69
CA PHE A 25 13.20 13.24 -9.42
C PHE A 25 12.29 12.92 -8.21
N ALA A 26 12.35 13.73 -7.15
CA ALA A 26 11.45 13.59 -6.00
C ALA A 26 9.99 13.86 -6.38
N GLN A 27 9.75 14.86 -7.23
CA GLN A 27 8.41 15.17 -7.72
C GLN A 27 7.86 14.06 -8.62
N GLU A 28 8.69 13.51 -9.51
CA GLU A 28 8.32 12.37 -10.36
C GLU A 28 7.93 11.14 -9.53
N ALA A 29 8.73 10.77 -8.52
CA ALA A 29 8.42 9.66 -7.63
C ALA A 29 7.10 9.85 -6.87
N LEU A 30 6.81 11.08 -6.44
CA LEU A 30 5.56 11.43 -5.77
C LEU A 30 4.35 11.39 -6.73
N ASP A 31 4.54 11.81 -7.99
CA ASP A 31 3.51 11.73 -9.01
C ASP A 31 3.22 10.27 -9.41
N ILE A 32 4.23 9.40 -9.46
CA ILE A 32 4.05 7.95 -9.60
C ILE A 32 3.19 7.41 -8.45
N GLY A 33 3.50 7.76 -7.20
CA GLY A 33 2.70 7.36 -6.04
C GLY A 33 1.24 7.80 -6.13
N ARG A 34 0.99 9.03 -6.61
CA ARG A 34 -0.37 9.55 -6.83
C ARG A 34 -1.11 8.83 -7.96
N GLN A 35 -0.41 8.47 -9.03
CA GLN A 35 -1.01 7.69 -10.12
C GLN A 35 -1.38 6.28 -9.64
N ILE A 36 -0.48 5.62 -8.91
CA ILE A 36 -0.74 4.29 -8.34
C ILE A 36 -1.94 4.34 -7.41
N ILE A 37 -2.01 5.29 -6.47
CA ILE A 37 -3.15 5.33 -5.53
C ILE A 37 -4.47 5.61 -6.24
N THR A 38 -4.45 6.47 -7.27
CA THR A 38 -5.64 6.75 -8.08
C THR A 38 -6.10 5.49 -8.82
N ALA A 39 -5.16 4.76 -9.43
CA ALA A 39 -5.45 3.50 -10.10
C ALA A 39 -5.95 2.44 -9.11
N MET A 40 -5.36 2.34 -7.91
CA MET A 40 -5.83 1.45 -6.84
C MET A 40 -7.31 1.68 -6.52
N TYR A 41 -7.75 2.93 -6.34
CA TYR A 41 -9.16 3.21 -6.07
C TYR A 41 -10.07 2.81 -7.24
N TRP A 42 -9.65 3.06 -8.48
CA TRP A 42 -10.42 2.68 -9.66
C TRP A 42 -10.53 1.15 -9.81
N GLU A 43 -9.44 0.42 -9.56
CA GLU A 43 -9.38 -1.04 -9.63
C GLU A 43 -10.19 -1.68 -8.51
N LEU A 44 -10.13 -1.15 -7.28
CA LEU A 44 -10.96 -1.60 -6.16
C LEU A 44 -12.45 -1.34 -6.41
N ASP A 45 -12.82 -0.19 -6.98
CA ASP A 45 -14.21 0.09 -7.37
C ASP A 45 -14.70 -0.86 -8.46
N SER A 46 -13.83 -1.17 -9.44
CA SER A 46 -14.12 -2.12 -10.52
C SER A 46 -14.30 -3.54 -9.99
N LEU A 47 -13.45 -3.97 -9.05
CA LEU A 47 -13.59 -5.24 -8.34
C LEU A 47 -14.90 -5.30 -7.56
N TRP A 48 -15.24 -4.25 -6.83
CA TRP A 48 -16.50 -4.18 -6.09
C TRP A 48 -17.70 -4.38 -7.02
N LYS A 49 -17.75 -3.66 -8.15
CA LYS A 49 -18.79 -3.83 -9.17
C LYS A 49 -18.85 -5.26 -9.69
N LEU A 50 -17.69 -5.84 -9.99
CA LEU A 50 -17.59 -7.22 -10.44
C LEU A 50 -18.12 -8.22 -9.40
N GLN A 51 -17.82 -8.01 -8.12
CA GLN A 51 -18.35 -8.82 -7.02
C GLN A 51 -19.89 -8.76 -6.96
N GLN A 52 -20.48 -7.57 -7.11
CA GLN A 52 -21.94 -7.44 -7.15
C GLN A 52 -22.56 -8.26 -8.28
N VAL A 53 -21.95 -8.23 -9.48
CA VAL A 53 -22.43 -9.02 -10.62
C VAL A 53 -22.27 -10.52 -10.40
N ILE A 54 -21.14 -10.94 -9.80
CA ILE A 54 -20.85 -12.35 -9.53
C ILE A 54 -21.86 -12.99 -8.57
N THR A 55 -22.40 -12.22 -7.61
CA THR A 55 -23.43 -12.71 -6.69
C THR A 55 -24.81 -12.92 -7.32
N GLY A 56 -25.03 -12.40 -8.54
CA GLY A 56 -26.27 -12.55 -9.30
C GLY A 56 -26.16 -13.61 -10.41
N THR A 57 -26.45 -13.19 -11.64
CA THR A 57 -26.37 -14.03 -12.84
C THR A 57 -25.24 -13.55 -13.77
N PRO A 58 -23.96 -13.82 -13.43
CA PRO A 58 -22.83 -13.31 -14.20
C PRO A 58 -22.67 -14.05 -15.54
N SER A 59 -22.30 -13.30 -16.57
CA SER A 59 -21.86 -13.83 -17.85
C SER A 59 -20.58 -14.66 -17.71
N GLN A 60 -20.26 -15.45 -18.74
CA GLN A 60 -19.01 -16.22 -18.76
C GLN A 60 -17.78 -15.30 -18.68
N GLY A 61 -17.83 -14.14 -19.34
CA GLY A 61 -16.74 -13.14 -19.32
C GLY A 61 -16.50 -12.57 -17.93
N GLU A 62 -17.55 -12.21 -17.19
CA GLU A 62 -17.44 -11.69 -15.82
C GLU A 62 -16.89 -12.74 -14.86
N ARG A 63 -17.35 -14.00 -14.97
CA ARG A 63 -16.78 -15.10 -14.17
C ARG A 63 -15.29 -15.30 -14.45
N GLN A 64 -14.89 -15.20 -15.71
CA GLN A 64 -13.47 -15.32 -16.08
C GLN A 64 -12.66 -14.14 -15.55
N ALA A 65 -13.16 -12.91 -15.67
CA ALA A 65 -12.50 -11.72 -15.14
C ALA A 65 -12.29 -11.83 -13.61
N TYR A 66 -13.31 -12.29 -12.88
CA TYR A 66 -13.22 -12.45 -11.43
C TYR A 66 -12.21 -13.53 -11.03
N ARG A 67 -12.18 -14.66 -11.76
CA ARG A 67 -11.18 -15.72 -11.56
C ARG A 67 -9.76 -15.23 -11.85
N ASN A 68 -9.54 -14.58 -12.99
CA ASN A 68 -8.23 -14.04 -13.35
C ASN A 68 -7.71 -13.07 -12.29
N HIS A 69 -8.59 -12.21 -11.78
CA HIS A 69 -8.25 -11.31 -10.69
C HIS A 69 -7.86 -12.08 -9.42
N SER A 70 -8.69 -13.04 -9.00
CA SER A 70 -8.44 -13.84 -7.80
C SER A 70 -7.13 -14.65 -7.90
N GLU A 71 -6.83 -15.20 -9.07
CA GLU A 71 -5.59 -15.94 -9.36
C GLU A 71 -4.36 -15.03 -9.31
N ALA A 72 -4.45 -13.82 -9.88
CA ALA A 72 -3.38 -12.84 -9.83
C ALA A 72 -3.08 -12.38 -8.39
N VAL A 73 -4.12 -12.21 -7.56
CA VAL A 73 -3.96 -11.91 -6.14
C VAL A 73 -3.31 -13.10 -5.41
N GLY A 74 -3.79 -14.32 -5.65
CA GLY A 74 -3.25 -15.54 -5.05
C GLY A 74 -1.76 -15.72 -5.35
N THR A 75 -1.37 -15.63 -6.63
CA THR A 75 0.04 -15.72 -7.06
C THR A 75 0.92 -14.70 -6.34
N PHE A 76 0.42 -13.49 -6.15
CA PHE A 76 1.16 -12.43 -5.45
C PHE A 76 1.27 -12.69 -3.94
N LEU A 77 0.24 -13.25 -3.31
CA LEU A 77 0.27 -13.64 -1.90
C LEU A 77 1.18 -14.87 -1.68
N ASP A 78 1.19 -15.84 -2.59
CA ASP A 78 2.11 -16.98 -2.57
C ASP A 78 3.57 -16.51 -2.54
N LEU A 79 3.90 -15.50 -3.34
CA LEU A 79 5.22 -14.88 -3.34
C LEU A 79 5.55 -14.26 -1.97
N ALA A 80 4.63 -13.48 -1.40
CA ALA A 80 4.82 -12.83 -0.10
C ALA A 80 4.97 -13.84 1.04
N VAL A 81 4.19 -14.92 1.02
CA VAL A 81 4.28 -16.03 1.98
C VAL A 81 5.63 -16.74 1.85
N SER A 82 6.06 -17.00 0.62
CA SER A 82 7.37 -17.60 0.34
C SER A 82 8.51 -16.74 0.89
N TYR A 83 8.46 -15.41 0.66
CA TYR A 83 9.41 -14.47 1.23
C TYR A 83 9.40 -14.46 2.75
N LYS A 84 8.22 -14.55 3.37
CA LYS A 84 8.11 -14.63 4.83
C LYS A 84 8.76 -15.88 5.39
N TYR A 85 8.61 -17.03 4.74
CA TYR A 85 9.24 -18.28 5.15
C TYR A 85 10.76 -18.27 4.98
N VAL A 86 11.23 -17.76 3.85
CA VAL A 86 12.67 -17.57 3.61
C VAL A 86 13.30 -16.74 4.72
N TYR A 87 12.62 -15.68 5.17
CA TYR A 87 13.04 -14.86 6.30
C TYR A 87 13.03 -15.62 7.63
N ILE A 88 11.93 -16.31 7.96
CA ILE A 88 11.79 -17.05 9.23
C ILE A 88 12.86 -18.12 9.38
N PHE A 89 13.09 -18.89 8.32
CA PHE A 89 14.05 -20.00 8.33
C PHE A 89 15.48 -19.56 7.99
N GLN A 90 15.72 -18.25 7.82
CA GLN A 90 17.03 -17.67 7.49
C GLN A 90 17.69 -18.38 6.29
N LEU A 91 16.88 -18.81 5.32
CA LEU A 91 17.34 -19.62 4.18
C LEU A 91 18.10 -18.81 3.13
N MET A 92 18.26 -17.50 3.33
CA MET A 92 18.94 -16.63 2.38
C MET A 92 20.34 -16.22 2.81
N THR A 93 21.27 -16.44 1.89
CA THR A 93 22.61 -15.85 1.89
C THR A 93 22.60 -14.59 1.01
N GLY A 94 21.90 -13.54 1.44
CA GLY A 94 21.77 -12.27 0.70
C GLY A 94 20.43 -11.58 0.88
N SER A 95 20.35 -10.27 0.59
CA SER A 95 19.09 -9.53 0.50
C SER A 95 18.65 -9.43 -0.97
N SER A 96 17.36 -9.65 -1.22
CA SER A 96 16.70 -9.27 -2.47
C SER A 96 15.84 -8.04 -2.19
N ALA A 97 15.87 -7.05 -3.09
CA ALA A 97 15.08 -5.83 -2.95
C ALA A 97 13.59 -6.15 -2.75
N ASP A 98 13.04 -7.12 -3.47
CA ASP A 98 11.61 -7.49 -3.36
C ASP A 98 11.27 -8.13 -2.02
N ILE A 99 12.20 -8.91 -1.46
CA ILE A 99 12.03 -9.52 -0.14
C ILE A 99 12.05 -8.43 0.93
N ASP A 100 13.01 -7.51 0.86
CA ASP A 100 13.08 -6.40 1.81
C ASP A 100 11.84 -5.51 1.73
N ARG A 101 11.35 -5.23 0.51
CA ARG A 101 10.09 -4.49 0.30
C ARG A 101 8.89 -5.21 0.92
N CYS A 102 8.76 -6.52 0.67
CA CYS A 102 7.67 -7.32 1.20
C CYS A 102 7.69 -7.34 2.74
N LEU A 103 8.85 -7.66 3.32
CA LEU A 103 9.01 -7.78 4.76
C LEU A 103 8.82 -6.45 5.46
N PHE A 104 9.33 -5.35 4.90
CA PHE A 104 9.12 -4.00 5.41
C PHE A 104 7.64 -3.63 5.38
N PHE A 105 6.95 -3.84 4.25
CA PHE A 105 5.51 -3.59 4.14
C PHE A 105 4.72 -4.38 5.18
N LEU A 106 4.97 -5.69 5.27
CA LEU A 106 4.28 -6.58 6.20
C LEU A 106 4.56 -6.21 7.65
N PHE A 107 5.76 -5.73 7.96
CA PHE A 107 6.10 -5.23 9.29
C PHE A 107 5.33 -3.94 9.62
N GLU A 108 5.31 -2.98 8.69
CA GLU A 108 4.71 -1.65 8.93
C GLU A 108 3.17 -1.70 8.94
N HIS A 109 2.56 -2.53 8.07
CA HIS A 109 1.12 -2.49 7.83
C HIS A 109 0.38 -3.79 8.10
N GLY A 110 1.09 -4.91 8.14
CA GLY A 110 0.50 -6.24 8.35
C GLY A 110 -0.18 -6.82 7.12
N TRP A 111 -0.57 -8.09 7.25
CA TRP A 111 -1.15 -8.89 6.16
C TRP A 111 -2.49 -8.36 5.66
N ALA A 112 -3.35 -7.86 6.54
CA ALA A 112 -4.66 -7.36 6.13
C ALA A 112 -4.55 -6.21 5.10
N PHE A 113 -3.72 -5.21 5.40
CA PHE A 113 -3.55 -4.08 4.50
C PHE A 113 -2.75 -4.47 3.25
N PHE A 114 -1.75 -5.35 3.39
CA PHE A 114 -1.01 -5.89 2.25
C PHE A 114 -1.94 -6.61 1.27
N THR A 115 -2.85 -7.45 1.75
CA THR A 115 -3.84 -8.14 0.91
C THR A 115 -4.81 -7.17 0.25
N ILE A 116 -5.27 -6.14 0.97
CA ILE A 116 -6.10 -5.08 0.38
C ILE A 116 -5.37 -4.39 -0.78
N CYS A 117 -4.11 -4.00 -0.59
CA CYS A 117 -3.31 -3.40 -1.66
C CYS A 117 -3.08 -4.40 -2.80
N ALA A 118 -2.84 -5.68 -2.48
CA ALA A 118 -2.65 -6.74 -3.46
C ALA A 118 -3.86 -6.97 -4.37
N MET A 119 -5.06 -6.53 -4.01
CA MET A 119 -6.21 -6.55 -4.93
C MET A 119 -5.97 -5.62 -6.14
N SER A 120 -5.20 -4.55 -5.99
CA SER A 120 -4.87 -3.64 -7.09
C SER A 120 -3.77 -4.21 -7.98
N GLU A 121 -4.02 -4.26 -9.29
CA GLU A 121 -3.02 -4.61 -10.29
C GLU A 121 -1.90 -3.57 -10.33
N SER A 122 -2.25 -2.29 -10.27
CA SER A 122 -1.27 -1.20 -10.25
C SER A 122 -0.32 -1.29 -9.05
N PHE A 123 -0.83 -1.68 -7.87
CA PHE A 123 0.02 -1.95 -6.72
C PHE A 123 0.96 -3.15 -6.96
N ARG A 124 0.45 -4.29 -7.45
CA ARG A 124 1.26 -5.48 -7.73
C ARG A 124 2.37 -5.18 -8.75
N LYS A 125 2.04 -4.47 -9.83
CA LYS A 125 3.02 -4.03 -10.83
C LYS A 125 4.06 -3.10 -10.22
N ALA A 126 3.64 -2.08 -9.47
CA ALA A 126 4.57 -1.17 -8.81
C ALA A 126 5.52 -1.90 -7.86
N PHE A 127 5.01 -2.91 -7.13
CA PHE A 127 5.81 -3.73 -6.23
C PHE A 127 6.94 -4.48 -6.96
N CYS A 128 6.62 -5.12 -8.09
CA CYS A 128 7.55 -5.97 -8.84
C CYS A 128 8.44 -5.20 -9.82
N GLU A 129 7.93 -4.13 -10.45
CA GLU A 129 8.56 -3.51 -11.62
C GLU A 129 9.30 -2.21 -11.29
N LEU A 130 9.02 -1.55 -10.15
CA LEU A 130 9.77 -0.33 -9.79
C LEU A 130 11.18 -0.71 -9.31
N GLU A 131 12.19 -0.53 -10.15
CA GLU A 131 13.58 -0.82 -9.77
C GLU A 131 14.13 0.18 -8.75
N SER A 132 13.74 1.45 -8.86
CA SER A 132 14.21 2.51 -7.98
C SER A 132 13.67 2.35 -6.55
N VAL A 133 14.54 2.00 -5.61
CA VAL A 133 14.25 1.96 -4.16
C VAL A 133 13.69 3.29 -3.66
N PHE A 134 14.22 4.42 -4.17
CA PHE A 134 13.71 5.74 -3.82
C PHE A 134 12.26 5.93 -4.29
N CYS A 135 11.95 5.58 -5.53
CA CYS A 135 10.58 5.69 -6.06
C CYS A 135 9.62 4.79 -5.30
N TRP A 136 10.02 3.54 -5.02
CA TRP A 136 9.23 2.64 -4.18
C TRP A 136 8.93 3.23 -2.80
N ASN A 137 9.93 3.84 -2.15
CA ASN A 137 9.74 4.46 -0.84
C ASN A 137 8.76 5.64 -0.88
N GLU A 138 8.77 6.46 -1.94
CA GLU A 138 7.79 7.54 -2.10
C GLU A 138 6.38 7.00 -2.36
N VAL A 139 6.26 5.96 -3.21
CA VAL A 139 4.98 5.25 -3.41
C VAL A 139 4.44 4.71 -2.08
N MET A 140 5.30 4.08 -1.29
CA MET A 140 4.96 3.56 0.03
C MET A 140 4.49 4.64 0.99
N LYS A 141 5.13 5.81 1.02
CA LYS A 141 4.66 6.95 1.82
C LYS A 141 3.27 7.40 1.40
N VAL A 142 2.99 7.48 0.10
CA VAL A 142 1.66 7.88 -0.40
C VAL A 142 0.61 6.85 -0.03
N ILE A 143 0.88 5.55 -0.20
CA ILE A 143 -0.03 4.46 0.19
C ILE A 143 -0.29 4.49 1.70
N SER A 144 0.77 4.63 2.51
CA SER A 144 0.69 4.71 3.97
C SER A 144 -0.14 5.90 4.43
N ALA A 145 0.06 7.07 3.82
CA ALA A 145 -0.72 8.27 4.11
C ALA A 145 -2.22 8.10 3.76
N ASN A 146 -2.55 7.21 2.82
CA ASN A 146 -3.92 6.92 2.40
C ASN A 146 -4.50 5.65 3.04
N ARG A 147 -3.76 4.96 3.92
CA ARG A 147 -4.15 3.67 4.50
C ARG A 147 -5.58 3.65 5.04
N ARG A 148 -5.92 4.62 5.90
CA ARG A 148 -7.25 4.66 6.52
C ARG A 148 -8.35 4.87 5.49
N SER A 149 -8.12 5.71 4.49
CA SER A 149 -9.08 5.97 3.42
C SER A 149 -9.35 4.71 2.58
N ILE A 150 -8.29 3.96 2.24
CA ILE A 150 -8.40 2.69 1.50
C ILE A 150 -9.15 1.65 2.34
N GLU A 151 -8.79 1.49 3.62
CA GLU A 151 -9.48 0.55 4.51
C GLU A 151 -10.97 0.87 4.64
N VAL A 152 -11.34 2.15 4.79
CA VAL A 152 -12.74 2.59 4.83
C VAL A 152 -13.43 2.31 3.49
N PHE A 153 -12.78 2.61 2.37
CA PHE A 153 -13.32 2.38 1.03
C PHE A 153 -13.67 0.90 0.81
N VAL A 154 -12.74 0.00 1.16
CA VAL A 154 -12.89 -1.45 1.05
C VAL A 154 -13.98 -1.98 1.97
N ARG A 155 -14.01 -1.55 3.24
CA ARG A 155 -15.00 -2.01 4.21
C ARG A 155 -16.41 -1.52 3.90
N THR A 156 -16.58 -0.25 3.53
CA THR A 156 -17.90 0.31 3.20
C THR A 156 -18.54 -0.34 1.99
N ARG A 157 -17.73 -0.89 1.08
CA ARG A 157 -18.15 -1.65 -0.10
C ARG A 157 -18.20 -3.16 0.12
N ASN A 158 -17.84 -3.63 1.32
CA ASN A 158 -17.71 -5.05 1.64
C ASN A 158 -16.89 -5.84 0.60
N ILE A 159 -15.78 -5.25 0.14
CA ILE A 159 -14.87 -5.93 -0.79
C ILE A 159 -14.21 -7.09 -0.04
N ASP A 160 -14.41 -8.30 -0.54
CA ASP A 160 -13.93 -9.53 0.10
C ASP A 160 -12.43 -9.78 -0.15
N TRP A 161 -11.59 -9.06 0.60
CA TRP A 161 -10.13 -9.27 0.62
C TRP A 161 -9.72 -10.44 1.55
N GLN A 162 -10.57 -10.82 2.50
CA GLN A 162 -10.25 -11.85 3.49
C GLN A 162 -10.25 -13.24 2.86
N ALA A 163 -11.14 -13.51 1.89
CA ALA A 163 -11.17 -14.78 1.17
C ALA A 163 -9.81 -15.15 0.55
N SER A 164 -9.05 -14.17 0.08
CA SER A 164 -7.71 -14.38 -0.47
C SER A 164 -6.68 -14.88 0.54
N LEU A 165 -6.91 -14.69 1.85
CA LEU A 165 -6.01 -15.17 2.90
C LEU A 165 -6.37 -16.56 3.44
N LEU A 166 -7.61 -17.02 3.23
CA LEU A 166 -8.08 -18.31 3.76
C LEU A 166 -7.21 -19.51 3.35
N PRO A 167 -6.67 -19.62 2.11
CA PRO A 167 -5.80 -20.73 1.73
C PRO A 167 -4.53 -20.86 2.57
N TYR A 168 -4.11 -19.78 3.24
CA TYR A 168 -2.88 -19.72 4.04
C TYR A 168 -3.11 -19.95 5.53
N LEU A 169 -4.35 -20.22 5.97
CA LEU A 169 -4.65 -20.35 7.38
C LEU A 169 -3.89 -21.53 8.04
N ASP A 170 -3.75 -22.63 7.31
CA ASP A 170 -3.05 -23.85 7.77
C ASP A 170 -1.54 -23.65 7.96
N LEU A 171 -0.99 -22.58 7.39
CA LEU A 171 0.43 -22.22 7.52
C LEU A 171 0.75 -21.63 8.91
N ASN A 172 -0.28 -21.32 9.72
CA ASN A 172 -0.16 -20.81 11.08
C ASN A 172 0.76 -19.59 11.22
N LEU A 173 0.85 -18.76 10.18
CA LEU A 173 1.60 -17.50 10.23
C LEU A 173 0.84 -16.51 11.13
N PRO A 174 1.39 -16.07 12.28
CA PRO A 174 0.64 -15.29 13.26
C PRO A 174 -0.03 -14.04 12.68
N GLY A 175 0.63 -13.36 11.75
CA GLY A 175 0.08 -12.17 11.10
C GLY A 175 -1.10 -12.45 10.16
N ILE A 176 -1.15 -13.63 9.51
CA ILE A 176 -2.28 -14.04 8.67
C ILE A 176 -3.46 -14.43 9.56
N CYS A 177 -3.20 -15.24 10.60
CA CYS A 177 -4.22 -15.59 11.59
C CYS A 177 -4.82 -14.35 12.23
N GLN A 178 -4.00 -13.35 12.59
CA GLN A 178 -4.47 -12.07 13.11
C GLN A 178 -5.33 -11.32 12.08
N ALA A 179 -4.89 -11.23 10.83
CA ALA A 179 -5.61 -10.52 9.78
C ALA A 179 -7.02 -11.11 9.55
N ILE A 180 -7.14 -12.44 9.48
CA ILE A 180 -8.41 -13.13 9.28
C ILE A 180 -9.33 -12.96 10.51
N ASN A 181 -8.79 -13.08 11.73
CA ASN A 181 -9.58 -12.99 12.96
C ASN A 181 -9.91 -11.56 13.39
N SER A 182 -9.25 -10.55 12.82
CA SER A 182 -9.46 -9.16 13.19
C SER A 182 -10.84 -8.65 12.73
N LYS A 183 -11.81 -8.72 13.65
CA LYS A 183 -13.08 -7.99 13.55
C LYS A 183 -12.84 -6.52 13.85
N VAL A 184 -12.39 -5.75 12.86
CA VAL A 184 -12.26 -4.29 13.04
C VAL A 184 -13.67 -3.70 13.09
N ASN A 185 -14.12 -3.40 14.30
CA ASN A 185 -15.43 -2.84 14.56
C ASN A 185 -15.42 -1.34 14.22
N ILE A 186 -16.07 -0.96 13.11
CA ILE A 186 -16.20 0.44 12.69
C ILE A 186 -17.03 1.25 13.70
N GLY A 187 -17.81 0.58 14.55
CA GLY A 187 -18.65 1.21 15.58
C GLY A 187 -17.87 1.91 16.70
N THR A 188 -16.58 1.60 16.90
CA THR A 188 -15.76 2.27 17.94
C THR A 188 -14.98 3.48 17.42
N GLU A 189 -14.92 3.67 16.09
CA GLU A 189 -14.25 4.79 15.44
C GLU A 189 -15.12 5.31 14.30
N HIS A 190 -16.13 6.09 14.65
CA HIS A 190 -17.01 6.71 13.69
C HIS A 190 -16.24 7.51 12.64
N ALA A 191 -16.40 7.13 11.37
CA ALA A 191 -15.78 7.81 10.22
C ALA A 191 -16.14 9.31 10.10
N HIS A 192 -17.19 9.77 10.79
CA HIS A 192 -17.59 11.17 10.83
C HIS A 192 -16.81 12.05 11.83
N HIS A 193 -15.93 11.48 12.68
CA HIS A 193 -15.12 12.28 13.61
C HIS A 193 -13.81 12.81 13.05
N THR A 194 -13.33 12.27 11.92
CA THR A 194 -12.04 12.69 11.34
C THR A 194 -12.27 13.42 10.03
N VAL A 195 -12.94 14.57 10.12
CA VAL A 195 -12.93 15.59 9.06
C VAL A 195 -11.71 16.49 9.29
N GLN A 196 -10.82 16.49 8.29
CA GLN A 196 -9.50 17.13 8.18
C GLN A 196 -9.36 18.55 8.77
N VAL A 197 -8.17 18.87 9.30
CA VAL A 197 -7.70 20.26 9.35
C VAL A 197 -6.22 20.37 8.99
N SER A 198 -5.93 20.75 7.74
CA SER A 198 -4.89 21.73 7.41
C SER A 198 -5.12 22.28 5.99
N ARG A 199 -5.80 23.44 5.91
CA ARG A 199 -5.92 24.37 4.77
C ARG A 199 -6.38 23.74 3.44
N ASP A 200 -7.59 23.93 2.92
CA ASP A 200 -8.67 24.86 3.20
C ASP A 200 -9.99 24.13 2.92
N PHE A 201 -10.92 24.24 3.87
CA PHE A 201 -12.29 23.71 3.91
C PHE A 201 -12.48 22.19 4.04
N LEU A 202 -12.96 21.79 5.23
CA LEU A 202 -14.16 20.96 5.40
C LEU A 202 -14.80 21.29 6.77
N LYS A 203 -16.10 21.62 6.75
CA LYS A 203 -16.96 21.93 7.92
C LYS A 203 -17.39 20.64 8.63
N ARG A 204 -17.51 20.68 9.97
CA ARG A 204 -18.14 19.62 10.76
C ARG A 204 -19.68 19.67 10.67
N PRO A 205 -20.38 18.54 10.57
CA PRO A 205 -21.73 18.43 11.11
C PRO A 205 -21.63 18.50 12.65
N ILE A 206 -22.36 19.43 13.25
CA ILE A 206 -22.57 19.49 14.69
C ILE A 206 -23.82 18.67 14.97
N HIS A 207 -23.69 17.51 15.62
CA HIS A 207 -24.83 16.89 16.27
C HIS A 207 -24.80 17.26 17.75
N LYS A 208 -25.70 18.19 18.14
CA LYS A 208 -26.05 18.40 19.54
C LYS A 208 -27.01 17.30 19.93
N ASP A 209 -26.52 16.25 20.58
CA ASP A 209 -27.39 15.35 21.34
C ASP A 209 -27.90 16.10 22.57
N GLN A 210 -29.00 16.82 22.40
CA GLN A 210 -29.82 17.31 23.50
C GLN A 210 -30.85 16.22 23.85
N HIS A 211 -30.40 15.10 24.39
CA HIS A 211 -31.26 14.17 25.12
C HIS A 211 -30.95 14.29 26.61
N ARG A 212 -31.57 15.29 27.25
CA ARG A 212 -31.86 15.22 28.67
C ARG A 212 -33.36 14.90 28.79
N ILE A 213 -33.63 13.62 28.93
CA ILE A 213 -34.91 13.15 29.49
C ILE A 213 -34.73 13.30 31.00
N ASP A 214 -35.29 14.35 31.58
CA ASP A 214 -35.62 14.34 33.00
C ASP A 214 -37.13 14.10 33.07
N GLY A 215 -37.47 12.86 33.42
CA GLY A 215 -38.81 12.50 33.86
C GLY A 215 -38.97 12.74 35.36
N VAL A 216 -40.21 13.10 35.72
CA VAL A 216 -40.86 13.02 37.03
C VAL A 216 -40.37 13.98 38.12
#